data_AF-A0A963N7L7-F1
#
_entry.id   AF-A0A963N7L7-F1
#
_cell.length_a   1.000
_cell.length_b   1.000
_cell.length_c   1.000
_cell.angle_alpha   90.00
_cell.angle_beta   90.00
_cell.angle_gamma   90.00
#
_symmetry.space_group_name_H-M   'P 1'
#
loop_
_entity.id
_entity.type
_entity.pdbx_description
1 polymer ?
#
loop_
_entity_poly.entity_id
_entity_poly.type
_entity_poly.pdbx_seq_one_letter_code
_entity_poly.pdbx_strand_id
1 'polypeptide(L)'
;MRRTNSDAANPLTGVHRNLSRQGKNIALTRWFKTPASPFRKSVLLSLIQQRIAGVLRRMESPERNSLKVQHHVLLPQTLVPPDRRCGAYFFAATQEFLPAWRLVSMAPTSSILSAARSTLRRGARRSTYFDFRKTMKKRRPVFFNLTQLQLPVGALTSISHRITGILLALGTPFGIYLLALSLQGPQGYARVTDMFDKWAFKGLVILFVWALAHHLLAGLRHLLSDIDIGSHLHAARASAWIINCSAVAIALLTAGALL
;
A
#
# COMPACT_ATOMS: atom_id res chain seq x y z
N MET A 1 21.37 80.26 32.62
CA MET A 1 22.70 80.21 33.26
C MET A 1 23.45 78.99 32.71
N ARG A 2 24.74 79.15 32.42
CA ARG A 2 25.62 78.34 31.56
C ARG A 2 26.25 77.13 32.29
N ARG A 3 26.49 76.01 31.58
CA ARG A 3 27.67 75.08 31.61
C ARG A 3 27.31 73.73 30.92
N THR A 4 27.76 73.44 29.68
CA THR A 4 29.04 72.85 29.19
C THR A 4 29.15 71.32 29.29
N ASN A 5 29.21 70.70 28.09
CA ASN A 5 29.82 69.45 27.63
C ASN A 5 30.66 68.59 28.60
N SER A 6 30.42 67.26 28.53
CA SER A 6 31.34 66.11 28.33
C SER A 6 30.54 64.84 28.69
N ASP A 7 30.42 63.74 27.93
CA ASP A 7 31.47 62.87 27.44
C ASP A 7 30.94 61.86 26.39
N ALA A 8 31.66 61.81 25.26
CA ALA A 8 32.20 60.61 24.61
C ALA A 8 31.29 59.37 24.39
N ALA A 9 30.71 59.28 23.18
CA ALA A 9 30.33 58.02 22.56
C ALA A 9 31.59 57.13 22.32
N ASN A 10 31.60 55.94 22.91
CA ASN A 10 32.62 54.91 22.67
C ASN A 10 32.39 54.22 21.30
N PRO A 11 33.29 54.34 20.31
CA PRO A 11 33.08 53.79 18.96
C PRO A 11 33.42 52.30 18.82
N LEU A 12 33.70 51.57 19.91
CA LEU A 12 34.19 50.18 19.83
C LEU A 12 33.11 49.09 19.84
N THR A 13 31.81 49.43 19.84
CA THR A 13 30.72 48.42 19.90
C THR A 13 30.16 48.02 18.53
N GLY A 14 30.66 48.59 17.43
CA GLY A 14 30.17 48.36 16.06
C GLY A 14 30.93 47.30 15.24
N VAL A 15 32.18 46.97 15.59
CA VAL A 15 33.05 46.15 14.72
C VAL A 15 33.00 44.65 15.03
N HIS A 16 32.68 44.26 16.27
CA HIS A 16 32.72 42.86 16.70
C HIS A 16 31.50 42.00 16.30
N ARG A 17 30.40 42.61 15.84
CA ARG A 17 29.19 41.86 15.44
C ARG A 17 29.17 41.39 13.97
N ASN A 18 30.03 41.94 13.12
CA ASN A 18 30.00 41.63 11.67
C ASN A 18 30.95 40.50 11.25
N LEU A 19 32.03 40.27 12.00
CA LEU A 19 33.02 39.22 11.70
C LEU A 19 32.50 37.79 11.99
N SER A 20 31.56 37.64 12.94
CA SER A 20 30.98 36.32 13.28
C SER A 20 29.94 35.83 12.25
N ARG A 21 29.38 36.73 11.43
CA ARG A 21 28.42 36.40 10.38
C ARG A 21 29.10 36.10 9.04
N GLN A 22 30.18 36.80 8.70
CA GLN A 22 30.96 36.48 7.49
C GLN A 22 31.74 35.16 7.62
N GLY A 23 32.39 34.89 8.77
CA GLY A 23 33.15 33.65 8.96
C GLY A 23 32.29 32.37 8.86
N LYS A 24 31.03 32.42 9.27
CA LYS A 24 30.10 31.27 9.20
C LYS A 24 29.62 30.96 7.78
N ASN A 25 29.45 31.98 6.94
CA ASN A 25 29.01 31.79 5.55
C ASN A 25 30.12 31.27 4.63
N ILE A 26 31.39 31.58 4.93
CA ILE A 26 32.54 31.09 4.17
C ILE A 26 32.88 29.63 4.56
N ALA A 27 32.63 29.23 5.81
CA ALA A 27 32.82 27.84 6.25
C ALA A 27 31.79 26.86 5.66
N LEU A 28 30.52 27.26 5.51
CA LEU A 28 29.46 26.40 4.98
C LEU A 28 29.54 26.21 3.45
N THR A 29 30.03 27.20 2.72
CA THR A 29 30.16 27.13 1.25
C THR A 29 31.39 26.34 0.79
N ARG A 30 32.38 26.10 1.67
CA ARG A 30 33.56 25.27 1.38
C ARG A 30 33.30 23.76 1.52
N TRP A 31 32.28 23.36 2.28
CA TRP A 31 31.92 21.94 2.50
C TRP A 31 31.26 21.27 1.28
N PHE A 32 30.66 22.04 0.38
CA PHE A 32 29.95 21.50 -0.80
C PHE A 32 30.82 21.40 -2.06
N LYS A 33 32.11 21.77 -2.01
CA LYS A 33 32.93 21.95 -3.23
C LYS A 33 34.25 21.16 -3.25
N THR A 34 34.40 20.11 -2.44
CA THR A 34 35.58 19.22 -2.49
C THR A 34 35.19 17.77 -2.81
N PRO A 35 35.81 17.12 -3.82
CA PRO A 35 35.57 15.71 -4.12
C PRO A 35 35.99 14.83 -2.94
N ALA A 36 35.11 13.91 -2.54
CA ALA A 36 35.29 13.07 -1.35
C ALA A 36 36.46 12.08 -1.53
N SER A 37 37.49 12.22 -0.70
CA SER A 37 38.63 11.29 -0.61
C SER A 37 38.19 9.87 -0.18
N PRO A 38 38.85 8.81 -0.66
CA PRO A 38 38.49 7.40 -0.43
C PRO A 38 38.38 7.00 1.06
N PHE A 39 39.01 7.73 1.98
CA PHE A 39 38.98 7.47 3.42
C PHE A 39 37.59 7.64 4.08
N ARG A 40 36.69 8.47 3.51
CA ARG A 40 35.33 8.65 4.06
C ARG A 40 34.34 7.55 3.67
N LYS A 41 34.59 6.84 2.57
CA LYS A 41 33.73 5.73 2.13
C LYS A 41 33.85 4.54 3.10
N SER A 42 35.05 4.29 3.61
CA SER A 42 35.32 3.19 4.54
C SER A 42 34.62 3.36 5.89
N VAL A 43 34.58 4.59 6.43
CA VAL A 43 33.88 4.90 7.70
C VAL A 43 32.36 4.85 7.52
N LEU A 44 31.85 5.29 6.37
CA LEU A 44 30.42 5.21 6.10
C LEU A 44 29.96 3.76 5.91
N LEU A 45 30.75 2.93 5.23
CA LEU A 45 30.49 1.50 5.07
C LEU A 45 30.60 0.75 6.41
N SER A 46 31.56 1.10 7.28
CA SER A 46 31.66 0.48 8.61
C SER A 46 30.48 0.84 9.52
N LEU A 47 29.96 2.07 9.43
CA LEU A 47 28.77 2.50 10.19
C LEU A 47 27.48 1.84 9.69
N ILE A 48 27.38 1.59 8.38
CA ILE A 48 26.25 0.85 7.78
C ILE A 48 26.32 -0.63 8.18
N GLN A 49 27.50 -1.26 8.13
CA GLN A 49 27.67 -2.64 8.57
C GLN A 49 27.40 -2.83 10.07
N GLN A 50 27.83 -1.89 10.92
CA GLN A 50 27.58 -1.97 12.37
C GLN A 50 26.08 -1.86 12.71
N ARG A 51 25.29 -1.07 11.96
CA ARG A 51 23.83 -1.00 12.17
C ARG A 51 23.09 -2.26 11.72
N ILE A 52 23.50 -2.89 10.61
CA ILE A 52 22.87 -4.12 10.12
C ILE A 52 23.16 -5.29 11.07
N ALA A 53 24.39 -5.43 11.56
CA ALA A 53 24.77 -6.46 12.53
C ALA A 53 24.10 -6.29 13.91
N GLY A 54 23.73 -5.06 14.29
CA GLY A 54 22.97 -4.79 15.52
C GLY A 54 21.49 -5.17 15.44
N VAL A 55 20.89 -5.08 14.24
CA VAL A 55 19.50 -5.49 14.00
C VAL A 55 19.38 -7.02 13.96
N LEU A 56 20.32 -7.71 13.31
CA LEU A 56 20.30 -9.17 13.23
C LEU A 56 20.48 -9.83 14.61
N ARG A 57 21.40 -9.35 15.45
CA ARG A 57 21.59 -9.87 16.82
C ARG A 57 20.40 -9.63 17.76
N ARG A 58 19.50 -8.70 17.44
CA ARG A 58 18.30 -8.42 18.25
C ARG A 58 17.12 -9.32 17.90
N MET A 59 17.19 -10.03 16.77
CA MET A 59 16.17 -11.00 16.34
C MET A 59 16.45 -12.42 16.89
N GLU A 60 17.63 -12.67 17.47
CA GLU A 60 18.09 -13.99 17.93
C GLU A 60 17.88 -14.25 19.44
N SER A 61 17.05 -13.45 20.13
CA SER A 61 16.72 -13.67 21.55
C SER A 61 15.22 -13.94 21.75
N PRO A 62 14.71 -15.17 21.52
CA PRO A 62 13.30 -15.51 21.75
C PRO A 62 12.97 -15.84 23.21
N GLU A 63 13.96 -15.96 24.10
CA GLU A 63 13.82 -16.63 25.41
C GLU A 63 13.95 -15.64 26.59
N ARG A 64 13.08 -14.63 26.67
CA ARG A 64 13.01 -13.79 27.90
C ARG A 64 11.66 -13.16 28.25
N ASN A 65 10.58 -13.49 27.56
CA ASN A 65 9.24 -12.93 27.86
C ASN A 65 8.16 -13.96 28.21
N SER A 66 8.47 -15.26 28.20
CA SER A 66 7.47 -16.32 28.47
C SER A 66 7.14 -16.54 29.95
N LEU A 67 7.80 -15.86 30.89
CA LEU A 67 7.64 -16.10 32.34
C LEU A 67 6.85 -15.01 33.09
N LYS A 68 6.23 -14.05 32.40
CA LYS A 68 5.55 -12.92 33.08
C LYS A 68 4.07 -12.74 32.77
N VAL A 69 3.44 -13.71 32.10
CA VAL A 69 1.99 -13.69 31.84
C VAL A 69 1.37 -15.05 32.18
N GLN A 70 1.59 -15.49 33.41
CA GLN A 70 0.69 -16.44 34.05
C GLN A 70 0.20 -15.79 35.33
N HIS A 71 -1.13 -15.75 35.48
CA HIS A 71 -1.96 -15.57 36.68
C HIS A 71 -3.11 -14.56 36.45
N HIS A 72 -4.33 -15.10 36.54
CA HIS A 72 -5.66 -14.46 36.53
C HIS A 72 -6.18 -14.06 35.13
N VAL A 73 -7.30 -14.57 34.62
CA VAL A 73 -8.63 -14.70 35.24
C VAL A 73 -9.44 -15.84 34.59
N LEU A 74 -10.16 -16.59 35.44
CA LEU A 74 -11.14 -17.63 35.12
C LEU A 74 -12.51 -17.03 34.73
N LEU A 75 -13.03 -17.43 33.54
CA LEU A 75 -14.44 -17.64 33.12
C LEU A 75 -15.48 -16.47 33.17
N PRO A 76 -16.65 -16.55 32.49
CA PRO A 76 -17.20 -17.62 31.63
C PRO A 76 -17.62 -17.17 30.22
N GLN A 77 -17.84 -18.17 29.36
CA GLN A 77 -18.36 -18.02 28.00
C GLN A 77 -19.83 -17.58 27.99
N THR A 78 -20.14 -16.49 27.30
CA THR A 78 -21.50 -16.18 26.86
C THR A 78 -21.64 -16.51 25.38
N LEU A 79 -22.45 -17.54 25.14
CA LEU A 79 -23.02 -17.94 23.86
C LEU A 79 -23.61 -16.74 23.11
N VAL A 80 -23.03 -16.41 21.95
CA VAL A 80 -23.69 -15.60 20.92
C VAL A 80 -24.10 -16.58 19.80
N PRO A 81 -25.39 -16.75 19.48
CA PRO A 81 -25.80 -17.62 18.39
C PRO A 81 -25.39 -17.03 17.03
N PRO A 82 -24.93 -17.85 16.07
CA PRO A 82 -24.54 -17.37 14.75
C PRO A 82 -25.78 -16.96 13.93
N ASP A 83 -25.80 -15.68 13.53
CA ASP A 83 -26.66 -15.17 12.45
C ASP A 83 -26.39 -15.97 11.17
N ARG A 84 -27.35 -16.81 10.80
CA ARG A 84 -27.43 -17.47 9.49
C ARG A 84 -27.87 -16.44 8.43
N ARG A 85 -26.97 -15.56 7.99
CA ARG A 85 -27.19 -14.80 6.74
C ARG A 85 -25.97 -14.12 6.08
N CYS A 86 -24.74 -14.47 6.47
CA CYS A 86 -23.52 -13.95 5.83
C CYS A 86 -22.50 -15.06 5.57
N GLY A 87 -22.82 -15.96 4.65
CA GLY A 87 -21.94 -17.07 4.29
C GLY A 87 -22.39 -17.75 3.00
N ALA A 88 -22.59 -16.98 1.92
CA ALA A 88 -22.97 -17.54 0.63
C ALA A 88 -22.62 -16.61 -0.56
N TYR A 89 -21.40 -16.05 -0.61
CA TYR A 89 -20.90 -15.40 -1.82
C TYR A 89 -19.37 -15.52 -1.94
N PHE A 90 -18.82 -16.74 -1.89
CA PHE A 90 -17.46 -16.97 -2.43
C PHE A 90 -17.12 -18.44 -2.75
N PHE A 91 -18.06 -19.28 -3.19
CA PHE A 91 -17.72 -20.57 -3.80
C PHE A 91 -18.89 -21.15 -4.61
N ALA A 92 -19.19 -20.55 -5.77
CA ALA A 92 -20.12 -21.12 -6.75
C ALA A 92 -19.88 -20.48 -8.13
N ALA A 93 -18.73 -20.76 -8.72
CA ALA A 93 -18.43 -20.39 -10.10
C ALA A 93 -17.75 -21.55 -10.84
N THR A 94 -18.31 -22.75 -10.70
CA THR A 94 -18.12 -23.87 -11.63
C THR A 94 -19.31 -24.81 -11.52
N GLN A 95 -20.31 -24.65 -12.39
CA GLN A 95 -21.04 -25.74 -13.04
C GLN A 95 -22.16 -25.12 -13.87
N GLU A 96 -21.87 -24.94 -15.15
CA GLU A 96 -22.91 -25.10 -16.16
C GLU A 96 -23.35 -26.57 -16.18
N PHE A 97 -24.64 -26.84 -16.34
CA PHE A 97 -25.24 -27.82 -17.26
C PHE A 97 -26.71 -28.13 -16.86
N LEU A 98 -27.61 -27.64 -17.72
CA LEU A 98 -28.93 -28.18 -18.10
C LEU A 98 -30.22 -27.78 -17.33
N PRO A 99 -31.33 -27.59 -18.08
CA PRO A 99 -32.57 -26.97 -17.62
C PRO A 99 -33.63 -27.99 -17.23
N ALA A 100 -34.46 -27.67 -16.24
CA ALA A 100 -35.67 -28.43 -15.91
C ALA A 100 -36.84 -27.48 -15.60
N TRP A 101 -37.47 -27.03 -16.67
CA TRP A 101 -38.86 -26.62 -16.69
C TRP A 101 -39.71 -27.87 -16.44
N ARG A 102 -40.32 -28.05 -15.25
CA ARG A 102 -41.61 -28.76 -15.09
C ARG A 102 -42.03 -28.90 -13.62
N LEU A 103 -43.30 -28.56 -13.39
CA LEU A 103 -44.18 -28.94 -12.27
C LEU A 103 -43.85 -28.19 -10.96
N VAL A 104 -44.76 -27.44 -10.33
CA VAL A 104 -46.14 -27.82 -10.01
C VAL A 104 -47.01 -26.56 -9.96
N SER A 105 -48.09 -26.62 -10.72
CA SER A 105 -49.30 -25.82 -10.59
C SER A 105 -50.06 -26.24 -9.33
N MET A 106 -50.18 -25.37 -8.33
CA MET A 106 -51.29 -25.43 -7.36
C MET A 106 -51.74 -24.00 -7.06
N ALA A 107 -52.84 -23.61 -7.71
CA ALA A 107 -53.59 -22.41 -7.36
C ALA A 107 -54.41 -22.68 -6.09
N PRO A 108 -54.34 -21.83 -5.06
CA PRO A 108 -55.28 -21.90 -3.94
C PRO A 108 -56.61 -21.26 -4.35
N THR A 109 -57.67 -21.98 -4.00
CA THR A 109 -59.08 -21.77 -4.30
C THR A 109 -59.65 -20.46 -3.72
N SER A 110 -60.63 -19.91 -4.42
CA SER A 110 -61.18 -18.54 -4.32
C SER A 110 -62.16 -18.28 -3.15
N SER A 111 -62.18 -19.10 -2.09
CA SER A 111 -63.29 -19.05 -1.10
C SER A 111 -62.96 -18.46 0.28
N ILE A 112 -61.77 -17.88 0.48
CA ILE A 112 -61.40 -17.21 1.75
C ILE A 112 -61.14 -15.70 1.56
N LEU A 113 -61.43 -15.15 0.39
CA LEU A 113 -61.11 -13.75 0.06
C LEU A 113 -62.24 -12.73 0.32
N SER A 114 -63.46 -13.15 0.69
CA SER A 114 -64.58 -12.23 0.89
C SER A 114 -64.78 -11.76 2.35
N ALA A 115 -64.40 -12.57 3.35
CA ALA A 115 -64.56 -12.19 4.77
C ALA A 115 -63.40 -11.35 5.33
N ALA A 116 -62.24 -11.32 4.68
CA ALA A 116 -61.08 -10.54 5.12
C ALA A 116 -61.04 -9.10 4.57
N ARG A 117 -62.02 -8.71 3.73
CA ARG A 117 -62.02 -7.41 3.05
C ARG A 117 -62.72 -6.29 3.86
N SER A 118 -63.49 -6.62 4.90
CA SER A 118 -64.26 -5.62 5.69
C SER A 118 -63.57 -5.13 6.96
N THR A 119 -62.51 -5.78 7.44
CA THR A 119 -61.76 -5.37 8.65
C THR A 119 -60.52 -4.51 8.38
N LEU A 120 -60.09 -4.36 7.12
CA LEU A 120 -58.91 -3.56 6.75
C LEU A 120 -59.22 -2.11 6.37
N ARG A 121 -60.37 -1.56 6.80
CA ARG A 121 -60.76 -0.18 6.52
C ARG A 121 -60.86 0.72 7.76
N ARG A 122 -60.13 0.40 8.82
CA ARG A 122 -59.92 1.29 9.98
C ARG A 122 -58.49 1.18 10.48
N GLY A 123 -57.61 1.93 9.84
CA GLY A 123 -56.20 1.95 10.22
C GLY A 123 -55.29 2.56 9.17
N ALA A 124 -55.73 3.62 8.47
CA ALA A 124 -54.81 4.51 7.79
C ALA A 124 -54.04 5.31 8.85
N ARG A 125 -53.21 4.61 9.64
CA ARG A 125 -52.15 5.22 10.43
C ARG A 125 -51.27 5.91 9.41
N ARG A 126 -51.38 7.23 9.35
CA ARG A 126 -50.50 8.12 8.59
C ARG A 126 -49.09 7.78 9.06
N SER A 127 -48.43 6.93 8.29
CA SER A 127 -47.15 6.41 8.69
C SER A 127 -46.17 7.56 8.68
N THR A 128 -45.66 7.91 9.85
CA THR A 128 -44.46 8.72 10.03
C THR A 128 -43.22 7.92 9.59
N TYR A 129 -43.30 7.22 8.46
CA TYR A 129 -42.11 6.84 7.73
C TYR A 129 -41.48 8.17 7.32
N PHE A 130 -40.37 8.49 7.98
CA PHE A 130 -39.41 9.45 7.51
C PHE A 130 -39.25 9.22 6.00
N ASP A 131 -39.73 10.17 5.20
CA ASP A 131 -39.73 10.09 3.75
C ASP A 131 -38.27 10.11 3.29
N PHE A 132 -37.67 8.92 3.24
CA PHE A 132 -36.27 8.71 2.90
C PHE A 132 -35.99 9.22 1.48
N ARG A 133 -36.99 9.33 0.60
CA ARG A 133 -36.80 9.94 -0.73
C ARG A 133 -36.56 11.44 -0.67
N LYS A 134 -37.16 12.16 0.29
CA LYS A 134 -36.97 13.62 0.42
C LYS A 134 -35.59 14.01 0.96
N THR A 135 -34.86 13.10 1.59
CA THR A 135 -33.49 13.34 2.06
C THR A 135 -32.41 13.00 1.02
N MET A 136 -32.77 12.43 -0.14
CA MET A 136 -31.82 11.96 -1.16
C MET A 136 -31.21 13.05 -2.05
N LYS A 137 -31.55 14.34 -1.87
CA LYS A 137 -31.13 15.42 -2.79
C LYS A 137 -30.29 16.53 -2.18
N LYS A 138 -29.76 16.39 -0.97
CA LYS A 138 -28.71 17.30 -0.46
C LYS A 138 -27.36 16.61 -0.54
N ARG A 139 -26.71 16.67 -1.72
CA ARG A 139 -25.36 16.13 -1.94
C ARG A 139 -24.39 16.98 -1.12
N ARG A 140 -23.94 16.45 0.03
CA ARG A 140 -22.94 17.12 0.87
C ARG A 140 -21.63 17.24 0.06
N PRO A 141 -20.92 18.38 0.11
CA PRO A 141 -19.63 18.50 -0.53
C PRO A 141 -18.66 17.51 0.12
N VAL A 142 -18.08 16.63 -0.69
CA VAL A 142 -17.05 15.67 -0.26
C VAL A 142 -15.71 16.23 -0.68
N PHE A 143 -14.81 16.41 0.27
CA PHE A 143 -13.43 16.78 -0.02
C PHE A 143 -12.69 15.56 -0.56
N PHE A 144 -12.56 15.47 -1.88
CA PHE A 144 -11.82 14.42 -2.58
C PHE A 144 -10.77 15.05 -3.48
N ASN A 145 -9.76 15.68 -2.87
CA ASN A 145 -8.62 16.21 -3.61
C ASN A 145 -7.39 15.34 -3.36
N LEU A 146 -7.14 14.38 -4.26
CA LEU A 146 -6.07 13.39 -4.11
C LEU A 146 -4.66 14.03 -4.12
N THR A 147 -4.50 15.19 -4.77
CA THR A 147 -3.19 15.88 -4.82
C THR A 147 -2.86 16.61 -3.53
N GLN A 148 -3.86 16.88 -2.69
CA GLN A 148 -3.69 17.53 -1.38
C GLN A 148 -3.50 16.50 -0.25
N LEU A 149 -3.72 15.21 -0.52
CA LEU A 149 -3.54 14.13 0.46
C LEU A 149 -2.07 13.68 0.51
N GLN A 150 -1.47 13.71 1.69
CA GLN A 150 -0.14 13.17 1.93
C GLN A 150 -0.19 11.65 2.07
N LEU A 151 0.22 10.92 1.03
CA LEU A 151 0.22 9.46 1.02
C LEU A 151 1.46 8.90 1.72
N PRO A 152 1.32 8.07 2.77
CA PRO A 152 2.46 7.37 3.36
C PRO A 152 2.99 6.31 2.39
N VAL A 153 4.25 5.91 2.57
CA VAL A 153 4.92 4.93 1.69
C VAL A 153 4.17 3.61 1.60
N GLY A 154 3.54 3.16 2.69
CA GLY A 154 2.70 1.96 2.67
C GLY A 154 1.46 2.08 1.78
N ALA A 155 0.88 3.28 1.65
CA ALA A 155 -0.23 3.52 0.74
C ALA A 155 0.22 3.44 -0.73
N LEU A 156 1.41 3.98 -1.04
CA LEU A 156 2.02 3.83 -2.36
C LEU A 156 2.26 2.35 -2.70
N THR A 157 2.87 1.59 -1.80
CA THR A 157 3.09 0.14 -2.01
C THR A 157 1.77 -0.60 -2.24
N SER A 158 0.69 -0.26 -1.53
CA SER A 158 -0.62 -0.90 -1.75
C SER A 158 -1.24 -0.56 -3.11
N ILE A 159 -1.16 0.71 -3.55
CA ILE A 159 -1.64 1.13 -4.87
C ILE A 159 -0.81 0.44 -5.96
N SER A 160 0.51 0.44 -5.82
CA SER A 160 1.43 -0.21 -6.74
C SER A 160 1.15 -1.72 -6.82
N HIS A 161 0.95 -2.42 -5.70
CA HIS A 161 0.60 -3.86 -5.70
C HIS A 161 -0.67 -4.18 -6.50
N ARG A 162 -1.69 -3.31 -6.42
CA ARG A 162 -2.92 -3.44 -7.21
C ARG A 162 -2.68 -3.22 -8.70
N ILE A 163 -1.97 -2.15 -9.05
CA ILE A 163 -1.64 -1.82 -10.44
C ILE A 163 -0.79 -2.94 -11.06
N THR A 164 0.23 -3.42 -10.36
CA THR A 164 1.09 -4.50 -10.85
C THR A 164 0.32 -5.81 -11.00
N GLY A 165 -0.66 -6.08 -10.12
CA GLY A 165 -1.57 -7.22 -10.29
C GLY A 165 -2.36 -7.16 -11.59
N ILE A 166 -2.90 -5.99 -11.95
CA ILE A 166 -3.60 -5.77 -13.23
C ILE A 166 -2.64 -5.93 -14.41
N LEU A 167 -1.44 -5.34 -14.33
CA LEU A 167 -0.42 -5.47 -15.37
C LEU A 167 -0.03 -6.95 -15.61
N LEU A 168 0.12 -7.74 -14.55
CA LEU A 168 0.43 -9.16 -14.66
C LEU A 168 -0.75 -9.96 -15.20
N ALA A 169 -1.99 -9.67 -14.77
CA ALA A 169 -3.16 -10.34 -15.30
C ALA A 169 -3.30 -10.15 -16.83
N LEU A 170 -2.99 -8.94 -17.32
CA LEU A 170 -3.01 -8.62 -18.75
C LEU A 170 -1.76 -9.14 -19.49
N GLY A 171 -0.59 -9.13 -18.84
CA GLY A 171 0.67 -9.56 -19.44
C GLY A 171 0.88 -11.07 -19.46
N THR A 172 0.23 -11.84 -18.57
CA THR A 172 0.40 -13.30 -18.49
C THR A 172 -0.03 -14.01 -19.78
N PRO A 173 -1.21 -13.75 -20.37
CA PRO A 173 -1.57 -14.34 -21.66
C PRO A 173 -0.56 -14.04 -22.76
N PHE A 174 0.00 -12.82 -22.77
CA PHE A 174 1.04 -12.44 -23.72
C PHE A 174 2.36 -13.20 -23.48
N GLY A 175 2.77 -13.37 -22.22
CA GLY A 175 3.93 -14.19 -21.87
C GLY A 175 3.76 -15.66 -22.27
N ILE A 176 2.56 -16.22 -22.06
CA ILE A 176 2.21 -17.59 -22.49
C ILE A 176 2.28 -17.70 -24.02
N TYR A 177 1.78 -16.71 -24.75
CA TYR A 177 1.86 -16.67 -26.22
C TYR A 177 3.32 -16.67 -26.71
N LEU A 178 4.18 -15.84 -26.12
CA LEU A 178 5.60 -15.79 -26.47
C LEU A 178 6.32 -17.11 -26.15
N LEU A 179 6.02 -17.70 -24.99
CA LEU A 179 6.56 -19.00 -24.62
C LEU A 179 6.12 -20.07 -25.63
N ALA A 180 4.84 -20.13 -25.97
CA ALA A 180 4.32 -21.06 -26.97
C ALA A 180 4.99 -20.86 -28.34
N LEU A 181 5.18 -19.61 -28.78
CA LEU A 181 5.87 -19.30 -30.04
C LEU A 181 7.34 -19.75 -30.02
N SER A 182 8.04 -19.56 -28.89
CA SER A 182 9.44 -19.99 -28.75
C SER A 182 9.61 -21.51 -28.85
N LEU A 183 8.58 -22.27 -28.46
CA LEU A 183 8.59 -23.74 -28.45
C LEU A 183 8.13 -24.39 -29.77
N GLN A 184 7.63 -23.61 -30.74
CA GLN A 184 7.16 -24.13 -32.04
C GLN A 184 8.28 -24.62 -32.96
N GLY A 185 9.54 -24.31 -32.65
CA GLY A 185 10.72 -24.73 -33.40
C GLY A 185 11.68 -23.57 -33.69
N PRO A 186 12.73 -23.81 -34.51
CA PRO A 186 13.80 -22.84 -34.71
C PRO A 186 13.33 -21.48 -35.24
N GLN A 187 12.37 -21.49 -36.17
CA GLN A 187 11.79 -20.24 -36.72
C GLN A 187 10.97 -19.46 -35.68
N GLY A 188 10.24 -20.17 -34.81
CA GLY A 188 9.46 -19.55 -33.74
C GLY A 188 10.36 -18.89 -32.71
N TYR A 189 11.44 -19.58 -32.32
CA TYR A 189 12.47 -19.03 -31.43
C TYR A 189 13.14 -17.78 -32.03
N ALA A 190 13.55 -17.84 -33.31
CA ALA A 190 14.16 -16.70 -34.00
C ALA A 190 13.25 -15.46 -34.04
N ARG A 191 11.94 -15.66 -34.26
CA ARG A 191 10.97 -14.54 -34.21
C ARG A 191 10.89 -13.91 -32.82
N VAL A 192 10.94 -14.72 -31.76
CA VAL A 192 10.93 -14.19 -30.38
C VAL A 192 12.23 -13.43 -30.11
N THR A 193 13.39 -13.94 -30.50
CA THR A 193 14.66 -13.22 -30.33
C THR A 193 14.68 -11.89 -31.07
N ASP A 194 14.16 -11.83 -32.31
CA ASP A 194 14.03 -10.58 -33.08
C ASP A 194 13.10 -9.56 -32.41
N MET A 195 12.11 -10.03 -31.63
CA MET A 195 11.28 -9.13 -30.81
C MET A 195 12.09 -8.55 -29.65
N PHE A 196 12.93 -9.36 -28.99
CA PHE A 196 13.79 -8.92 -27.89
C PHE A 196 14.84 -7.90 -28.32
N ASP A 197 15.20 -7.81 -29.60
CA ASP A 197 16.10 -6.76 -30.11
C ASP A 197 15.44 -5.37 -30.14
N LYS A 198 14.11 -5.31 -30.18
CA LYS A 198 13.37 -4.04 -30.26
C LYS A 198 13.35 -3.34 -28.91
N TRP A 199 13.80 -2.09 -28.86
CA TRP A 199 13.85 -1.27 -27.65
C TRP A 199 12.50 -1.20 -26.90
N ALA A 200 11.38 -1.10 -27.64
CA ALA A 200 10.04 -1.04 -27.05
C ALA A 200 9.68 -2.34 -26.33
N PHE A 201 10.09 -3.48 -26.89
CA PHE A 201 9.85 -4.79 -26.30
C PHE A 201 10.74 -5.02 -25.08
N LYS A 202 12.02 -4.61 -25.12
CA LYS A 202 12.89 -4.59 -23.94
C LYS A 202 12.26 -3.80 -22.79
N GLY A 203 11.71 -2.62 -23.08
CA GLY A 203 10.97 -1.81 -22.10
C GLY A 203 9.75 -2.53 -21.51
N LEU A 204 8.99 -3.24 -22.35
CA LEU A 204 7.85 -4.05 -21.90
C LEU A 204 8.29 -5.20 -20.99
N VAL A 205 9.38 -5.89 -21.31
CA VAL A 205 9.93 -6.98 -20.49
C VAL A 205 10.42 -6.44 -19.14
N ILE A 206 11.15 -5.32 -19.11
CA ILE A 206 11.60 -4.67 -17.87
C ILE A 206 10.39 -4.30 -17.01
N LEU A 207 9.35 -3.72 -17.59
CA LEU A 207 8.11 -3.38 -16.88
C LEU A 207 7.40 -4.63 -16.34
N PHE A 208 7.33 -5.71 -17.13
CA PHE A 208 6.71 -6.97 -16.71
C PHE A 208 7.46 -7.61 -15.55
N VAL A 209 8.80 -7.67 -15.61
CA VAL A 209 9.63 -8.20 -14.52
C VAL A 209 9.55 -7.33 -13.27
N TRP A 210 9.55 -6.00 -13.41
CA TRP A 210 9.32 -5.08 -12.31
C TRP A 210 7.95 -5.31 -11.65
N ALA A 211 6.90 -5.43 -12.46
CA ALA A 211 5.54 -5.67 -11.97
C ALA A 211 5.45 -7.01 -11.23
N LEU A 212 6.06 -8.07 -11.76
CA LEU A 212 6.13 -9.38 -11.12
C LEU A 212 6.84 -9.31 -9.77
N ALA A 213 8.03 -8.72 -9.73
CA ALA A 213 8.83 -8.59 -8.52
C ALA A 213 8.10 -7.76 -7.46
N HIS A 214 7.55 -6.61 -7.84
CA HIS A 214 6.81 -5.76 -6.92
C HIS A 214 5.54 -6.44 -6.38
N HIS A 215 4.75 -7.06 -7.26
CA HIS A 215 3.51 -7.74 -6.88
C HIS A 215 3.78 -8.89 -5.91
N LEU A 216 4.78 -9.73 -6.19
CA LEU A 216 5.16 -10.87 -5.35
C LEU A 216 5.68 -10.42 -3.98
N LEU A 217 6.61 -9.45 -3.94
CA LEU A 217 7.19 -8.95 -2.69
C LEU A 217 6.16 -8.22 -1.83
N ALA A 218 5.29 -7.40 -2.44
CA ALA A 218 4.21 -6.74 -1.74
C ALA A 218 3.16 -7.74 -1.24
N GLY A 219 2.82 -8.75 -2.05
CA GLY A 219 1.93 -9.84 -1.67
C GLY A 219 2.47 -10.63 -0.48
N LEU A 220 3.76 -10.97 -0.48
CA LEU A 220 4.42 -11.63 0.65
C LEU A 220 4.34 -10.77 1.91
N ARG A 221 4.58 -9.46 1.80
CA ARG A 221 4.45 -8.55 2.94
C ARG A 221 3.01 -8.44 3.45
N HIS A 222 2.01 -8.52 2.58
CA HIS A 222 0.61 -8.61 3.00
C HIS A 222 0.34 -9.90 3.78
N LEU A 223 0.77 -11.05 3.26
CA LEU A 223 0.64 -12.34 3.94
C LEU A 223 1.36 -12.34 5.31
N LEU A 224 2.54 -11.75 5.41
CA LEU A 224 3.25 -11.59 6.68
C LEU A 224 2.49 -10.69 7.65
N SER A 225 1.86 -9.63 7.15
CA SER A 225 1.06 -8.72 7.99
C SER A 225 -0.22 -9.40 8.49
N ASP A 226 -0.81 -10.33 7.73
CA ASP A 226 -2.01 -11.08 8.11
C ASP A 226 -1.77 -12.04 9.29
N ILE A 227 -0.51 -12.46 9.50
CA ILE A 227 -0.07 -13.25 10.66
C ILE A 227 0.61 -12.39 11.74
N ASP A 228 0.34 -11.07 11.75
CA ASP A 228 0.85 -10.07 12.68
C ASP A 228 2.39 -9.88 12.67
N ILE A 229 3.08 -10.35 11.63
CA ILE A 229 4.52 -10.11 11.46
C ILE A 229 4.74 -8.77 10.75
N GLY A 230 5.37 -7.83 11.46
CA GLY A 230 5.72 -6.52 10.92
C GLY A 230 4.58 -5.50 10.90
N SER A 231 3.53 -5.73 11.73
CA SER A 231 2.38 -4.84 11.91
C SER A 231 2.72 -3.53 12.64
N HIS A 232 3.80 -3.50 13.43
CA HIS A 232 4.28 -2.28 14.07
C HIS A 232 4.64 -1.18 13.06
N LEU A 233 4.25 0.07 13.35
CA LEU A 233 4.37 1.20 12.42
C LEU A 233 5.78 1.40 11.83
N HIS A 234 6.83 1.23 12.65
CA HIS A 234 8.21 1.34 12.18
C HIS A 234 8.58 0.20 11.22
N ALA A 235 8.24 -1.04 11.58
CA ALA A 235 8.47 -2.22 10.74
C ALA A 235 7.67 -2.15 9.44
N ALA A 236 6.41 -1.72 9.50
CA ALA A 236 5.55 -1.51 8.34
C ALA A 236 6.11 -0.44 7.38
N ARG A 237 6.69 0.65 7.89
CA ARG A 237 7.33 1.66 7.04
C ARG A 237 8.63 1.14 6.42
N ALA A 238 9.46 0.47 7.21
CA ALA A 238 10.72 -0.10 6.74
C ALA A 238 10.48 -1.15 5.64
N SER A 239 9.53 -2.06 5.85
CA SER A 239 9.18 -3.09 4.86
C SER A 239 8.62 -2.47 3.57
N ALA A 240 7.93 -1.32 3.63
CA ALA A 240 7.40 -0.64 2.44
C ALA A 240 8.53 -0.09 1.57
N TRP A 241 9.51 0.55 2.21
CA TRP A 241 10.72 1.00 1.53
C TRP A 241 11.51 -0.16 0.92
N ILE A 242 11.72 -1.24 1.68
CA ILE A 242 12.45 -2.41 1.19
C ILE A 242 11.79 -2.97 -0.07
N ILE A 243 10.48 -3.17 -0.08
CA ILE A 243 9.76 -3.71 -1.25
C ILE A 243 9.90 -2.79 -2.46
N ASN A 244 9.69 -1.49 -2.28
CA ASN A 244 9.77 -0.52 -3.37
C ASN A 244 11.20 -0.46 -3.93
N CYS A 245 12.22 -0.38 -3.06
CA CYS A 245 13.62 -0.34 -3.47
C CYS A 245 14.07 -1.65 -4.13
N SER A 246 13.68 -2.81 -3.58
CA SER A 246 14.02 -4.12 -4.15
C SER A 246 13.40 -4.30 -5.54
N ALA A 247 12.14 -3.89 -5.73
CA ALA A 247 11.51 -3.93 -7.05
C ALA A 247 12.25 -3.07 -8.08
N VAL A 248 12.63 -1.85 -7.71
CA VAL A 248 13.44 -0.97 -8.58
C VAL A 248 14.81 -1.56 -8.85
N ALA A 249 15.47 -2.13 -7.84
CA ALA A 249 16.77 -2.78 -8.01
C ALA A 249 16.69 -3.95 -9.00
N ILE A 250 15.66 -4.79 -8.89
CA ILE A 250 15.41 -5.89 -9.84
C ILE A 250 15.19 -5.35 -11.25
N ALA A 251 14.38 -4.29 -11.41
CA ALA A 251 14.17 -3.68 -12.72
C ALA A 251 15.46 -3.14 -13.35
N LEU A 252 16.34 -2.53 -12.54
CA LEU A 252 17.64 -2.05 -13.00
C LEU A 252 18.57 -3.19 -13.40
N LEU A 253 18.56 -4.31 -12.66
CA LEU A 253 19.31 -5.51 -13.02
C LEU A 253 18.79 -6.10 -14.33
N THR A 254 17.48 -6.17 -14.52
CA THR A 254 16.87 -6.61 -15.78
C THR A 254 17.22 -5.67 -16.94
N ALA A 255 17.21 -4.35 -16.70
CA ALA A 255 17.63 -3.38 -17.71
C ALA A 255 19.11 -3.56 -18.09
N GLY A 256 20.00 -3.74 -17.11
CA GLY A 256 21.43 -3.99 -17.37
C GLY A 256 21.72 -5.34 -18.04
N ALA A 257 20.81 -6.31 -17.96
CA ALA A 257 20.92 -7.59 -18.66
C ALA A 257 20.39 -7.55 -20.10
N LEU A 258 19.49 -6.62 -20.42
CA LEU A 258 18.80 -6.55 -21.72
C LEU A 258 19.32 -5.42 -22.63
N LEU A 259 19.82 -4.33 -22.06
CA LEU A 259 20.36 -3.17 -22.79
C LEU A 259 21.85 -3.32 -23.05
#